data_AF-A0A7X0A4G5-F1
#
_entry.id   AF-A0A7X0A4G5-F1
#
_cell.length_a   1.000
_cell.length_b   1.000
_cell.length_c   1.000
_cell.angle_alpha   90.00
_cell.angle_beta   90.00
_cell.angle_gamma   90.00
#
_symmetry.space_group_name_H-M   'P 1'
#
loop_
_entity.id
_entity.type
_entity.pdbx_description
1 polymer ?
#
loop_
_entity_poly.entity_id
_entity_poly.type
_entity_poly.pdbx_seq_one_letter_code
_entity_poly.pdbx_strand_id
1 'polypeptide(L)' 'MAKHTTLKQGQLLKYIGKRWKNLNISSNPIIKFLGYDSNGFADVWVEYQGRLMLLALKDVELAM' A
#
# COMPACT_ATOMS: atom_id res chain seq x y z
N MET A 1 13.44 -13.29 14.54
CA MET A 1 13.56 -11.95 13.93
C MET A 1 12.70 -11.94 12.68
N ALA A 2 11.45 -11.48 12.77
CA ALA A 2 10.60 -11.33 11.60
C ALA A 2 11.24 -10.24 10.73
N LYS A 3 11.57 -10.57 9.47
CA LYS A 3 12.10 -9.62 8.50
C LYS A 3 11.02 -8.57 8.27
N HIS A 4 11.11 -7.44 8.97
CA HIS A 4 10.43 -6.22 8.55
C HIS A 4 11.08 -5.84 7.23
N THR A 5 10.50 -6.28 6.12
CA THR A 5 10.90 -5.84 4.79
C THR A 5 10.58 -4.36 4.71
N THR A 6 11.60 -3.52 4.96
CA THR A 6 11.46 -2.07 4.89
C THR A 6 11.12 -1.68 3.46
N LEU A 7 9.89 -1.22 3.25
CA LEU A 7 9.45 -0.69 1.96
C LEU A 7 10.21 0.61 1.67
N LYS A 8 10.65 0.79 0.42
CA LYS A 8 11.34 2.01 -0.02
C LYS A 8 10.35 2.94 -0.69
N GLN A 9 10.46 4.24 -0.42
CA GLN A 9 9.66 5.25 -1.11
C GLN A 9 9.78 5.11 -2.63
N GLY A 10 8.65 5.14 -3.33
CA GLY A 10 8.54 4.92 -4.77
C GLY A 10 8.38 3.47 -5.19
N GLN A 11 8.44 2.51 -4.26
CA GLN A 11 8.26 1.09 -4.55
C GLN A 11 6.80 0.79 -4.94
N LEU A 12 6.64 -0.10 -5.93
CA LEU A 12 5.33 -0.54 -6.37
C LEU A 12 4.81 -1.65 -5.47
N LEU A 13 3.56 -1.52 -5.05
CA LEU A 13 2.84 -2.49 -4.24
C LEU A 13 1.59 -2.93 -4.99
N LYS A 14 1.14 -4.14 -4.69
CA LYS A 14 -0.15 -4.65 -5.11
C LYS A 14 -1.10 -4.55 -3.93
N TYR A 15 -2.24 -3.88 -4.12
CA TYR A 15 -3.29 -3.92 -3.11
C TYR A 15 -4.02 -5.27 -3.13
N ILE A 16 -4.08 -5.92 -1.98
CA ILE A 16 -4.73 -7.23 -1.75
C ILE A 16 -5.90 -7.14 -0.75
N GLY A 17 -6.18 -5.95 -0.24
CA GLY A 17 -7.27 -5.73 0.71
C GLY A 17 -8.66 -5.99 0.11
N LYS A 18 -9.57 -6.51 0.95
CA LYS A 18 -10.93 -6.89 0.53
C LYS A 18 -11.96 -5.74 0.59
N ARG A 19 -11.60 -4.58 1.15
CA ARG A 19 -12.58 -3.62 1.71
C ARG A 19 -12.53 -2.20 1.16
N TRP A 20 -12.19 -2.01 -0.11
CA TRP A 20 -12.41 -0.71 -0.75
C TRP A 20 -13.71 -0.73 -1.53
N LYS A 21 -14.79 -0.49 -0.79
CA LYS A 21 -16.17 -0.58 -1.28
C LYS A 21 -16.53 0.44 -2.36
N ASN A 22 -15.69 1.45 -2.61
CA ASN A 22 -16.03 2.61 -3.44
C ASN A 22 -14.95 3.00 -4.47
N LEU A 23 -13.86 2.23 -4.63
CA LEU A 23 -12.98 2.39 -5.79
C LEU A 23 -13.20 1.19 -6.71
N ASN A 24 -13.43 1.45 -8.00
CA ASN A 24 -13.26 0.45 -9.05
C ASN A 24 -11.77 0.14 -9.17
N ILE A 25 -11.25 -0.57 -8.18
CA ILE A 25 -9.90 -1.09 -8.17
C ILE A 25 -9.86 -2.15 -9.25
N SER A 26 -9.09 -1.89 -10.31
CA SER A 26 -8.87 -2.88 -11.38
C SER A 26 -8.32 -4.18 -10.78
N SER A 27 -8.52 -5.33 -11.44
CA SER A 27 -8.19 -6.67 -10.90
C SER A 27 -6.72 -6.85 -10.43
N ASN A 28 -5.82 -5.95 -10.83
CA ASN A 28 -4.45 -5.84 -10.32
C ASN A 28 -4.10 -4.36 -10.07
N PRO A 29 -4.44 -3.80 -8.90
CA PRO A 29 -4.09 -2.43 -8.59
C PRO A 29 -2.63 -2.32 -8.17
N ILE A 30 -1.82 -1.77 -9.07
CA ILE A 30 -0.46 -1.36 -8.74
C ILE A 30 -0.52 0.05 -8.14
N ILE A 31 -0.06 0.20 -6.91
CA ILE A 31 -0.02 1.44 -6.16
C ILE A 31 1.44 1.77 -5.82
N LYS A 32 1.76 3.04 -5.64
CA LYS A 32 3.12 3.49 -5.31
C LYS A 32 3.23 3.80 -3.83
N PHE A 33 4.16 3.16 -3.14
CA PHE A 33 4.45 3.44 -1.73
C PHE A 33 5.11 4.82 -1.58
N LEU A 34 4.60 5.62 -0.65
CA LEU A 34 5.11 6.95 -0.34
C LEU A 34 5.80 7.02 1.02
N GLY A 35 5.33 6.25 1.99
CA GLY A 35 5.91 6.24 3.32
C GLY A 35 5.04 5.49 4.32
N TYR A 36 5.60 5.24 5.51
CA TYR A 36 4.82 4.75 6.64
C TYR A 36 4.12 5.93 7.32
N ASP A 37 2.94 5.66 7.88
CA ASP A 37 2.34 6.61 8.79
C ASP A 37 3.11 6.65 10.12
N SER A 38 3.18 7.85 10.71
CA SER A 38 3.97 8.13 11.92
C SER A 38 3.55 7.32 13.15
N ASN A 39 2.31 6.79 13.18
CA ASN A 39 1.71 6.18 14.36
C ASN A 39 1.90 4.66 14.49
N GLY A 40 3.02 4.12 14.00
CA GLY A 40 3.46 2.77 14.36
C GLY A 40 3.54 1.76 13.23
N PHE A 41 3.84 2.19 12.00
CA PHE A 41 4.07 1.31 10.84
C PHE A 41 2.90 0.39 10.46
N ALA A 42 1.73 0.57 11.07
CA ALA A 42 0.53 -0.21 10.79
C ALA A 42 -0.10 0.19 9.44
N ASP A 43 0.03 1.48 9.11
CA ASP A 43 -0.51 2.08 7.90
C ASP A 43 0.60 2.69 7.05
N VAL A 44 0.33 2.76 5.75
CA VAL A 44 1.22 3.24 4.70
C VAL A 44 0.49 4.22 3.80
N TRP A 45 1.17 5.32 3.49
CA TRP A 45 0.75 6.25 2.47
C TRP A 45 1.13 5.70 1.09
N VAL A 46 0.17 5.71 0.19
CA VAL A 46 0.33 5.26 -1.19
C VAL A 46 -0.26 6.27 -2.16
N GLU A 47 0.17 6.20 -3.42
CA GLU A 47 -0.45 6.90 -4.53
C GLU A 47 -1.07 5.88 -5.49
N TYR A 48 -2.32 6.11 -5.88
CA TYR A 48 -3.01 5.33 -6.91
C TYR A 48 -3.75 6.28 -7.85
N GLN A 49 -3.41 6.25 -9.14
CA GLN A 49 -4.04 7.10 -10.18
C GLN A 49 -4.04 8.60 -9.82
N GLY A 50 -2.94 9.12 -9.24
CA GLY A 50 -2.85 10.52 -8.81
C GLY A 50 -3.60 10.85 -7.51
N ARG A 51 -4.19 9.86 -6.84
CA ARG A 51 -4.83 10.03 -5.52
C ARG A 51 -3.92 9.53 -4.41
N LEU A 52 -3.76 10.36 -3.38
CA LEU A 52 -3.09 10.00 -2.14
C LEU A 52 -4.03 9.17 -1.27
N MET A 53 -3.57 8.04 -0.76
CA MET A 53 -4.41 7.11 0.00
C MET A 53 -3.62 6.53 1.18
N LEU A 54 -4.32 6.32 2.30
CA LEU A 54 -3.78 5.64 3.48
C LEU A 54 -4.32 4.20 3.51
N LEU A 55 -3.42 3.24 3.65
CA LEU A 55 -3.72 1.80 3.63
C LEU A 55 -3.07 1.09 4.79
N ALA A 56 -3.70 0.03 5.29
CA ALA A 56 -3.02 -0.85 6.22
C ALA A 56 -1.91 -1.63 5.50
N LEU A 57 -0.74 -1.76 6.13
CA LEU A 57 0.39 -2.50 5.58
C LEU A 57 0.03 -3.96 5.25
N LYS A 58 -0.91 -4.55 5.98
CA LYS A 58 -1.41 -5.91 5.75
C LYS A 58 -2.27 -6.07 4.49
N ASP A 59 -2.79 -4.98 3.95
CA ASP A 59 -3.66 -4.97 2.78
C ASP A 59 -2.86 -4.72 1.48
N VAL A 60 -1.53 -4.72 1.57
CA VAL A 60 -0.62 -4.52 0.45
C VAL A 60 0.46 -5.60 0.43
N GLU A 61 0.86 -6.00 -0.77
CA GLU A 61 1.97 -6.90 -1.01
C GLU A 61 2.96 -6.25 -1.98
N LEU A 62 4.20 -6.75 -2.01
CA LEU A 62 5.16 -6.33 -3.03
C LEU A 62 4.65 -6.74 -4.41
N ALA A 63 4.57 -5.78 -5.34
CA ALA A 63 4.40 -6.11 -6.74
C ALA A 63 5.75 -6.65 -7.25
N MET A 64 5.82 -7.97 -7.48
CA MET A 64 6.94 -8.64 -8.14
C MET A 64 6.93 -8.36 -9.64
#